data_AF-A0A9D1ELI3-F1
#
_entry.id   AF-A0A9D1ELI3-F1
#
_cell.length_a   1.000
_cell.length_b   1.000
_cell.length_c   1.000
_cell.angle_alpha   90.00
_cell.angle_beta   90.00
_cell.angle_gamma   90.00
#
_symmetry.space_group_name_H-M   'P 1'
#
loop_
_entity.id
_entity.type
_entity.pdbx_description
1 polymer ?
#
loop_
_entity_poly.entity_id
_entity_poly.type
_entity_poly.pdbx_seq_one_letter_code
_entity_poly.pdbx_strand_id
1 'polypeptide(L)'
;ENQLAVLSGYPTMYTKQDGYGEQWFTEDRILLASDLQIYYQMDTSGGNSGSPLIRYIDDFYVVGINSREYPSGDPSFNAGARINEDFYNMIAYYKTK
;
A
#
# COMPACT_ATOMS: atom_id res chain seq x y z
N GLU A 1 3.75 -12.85 -8.64
CA GLU A 1 5.18 -12.51 -8.42
C GLU A 1 5.49 -12.72 -6.95
N ASN A 2 6.76 -12.74 -6.53
CA ASN A 2 7.17 -12.98 -5.14
C ASN A 2 8.14 -11.87 -4.71
N GLN A 3 7.67 -10.63 -4.81
CA GLN A 3 8.48 -9.41 -4.66
C GLN A 3 8.16 -8.74 -3.32
N LEU A 4 9.21 -8.36 -2.57
CA LEU A 4 9.04 -7.60 -1.34
C LEU A 4 8.57 -6.18 -1.63
N ALA A 5 7.73 -5.68 -0.73
CA ALA A 5 7.25 -4.32 -0.69
C ALA A 5 7.03 -3.89 0.77
N VAL A 6 7.03 -2.58 0.98
CA VAL A 6 6.73 -1.95 2.27
C VAL A 6 5.46 -1.12 2.12
N LEU A 7 4.48 -1.32 2.99
CA LEU A 7 3.38 -0.39 3.18
C LEU A 7 3.74 0.58 4.29
N SER A 8 3.62 1.88 4.04
CA SER A 8 3.90 2.92 5.02
C SER A 8 2.65 3.75 5.30
N GLY A 9 2.08 3.64 6.51
CA GLY A 9 0.75 4.16 6.80
C GLY A 9 0.51 4.55 8.26
N TYR A 10 -0.74 4.91 8.56
CA TYR A 10 -1.19 5.36 9.88
C TYR A 10 -2.34 4.49 10.41
N PRO A 11 -2.07 3.24 10.83
CA PRO A 11 -3.09 2.35 11.38
C PRO A 11 -3.80 2.96 12.60
N THR A 12 -5.13 2.87 12.64
CA THR A 12 -5.97 3.42 13.73
C THR A 12 -6.25 2.41 14.84
N MET A 13 -5.75 1.17 14.72
CA MET A 13 -5.94 0.13 15.76
C MET A 13 -5.22 0.43 17.07
N TYR A 14 -4.27 1.37 17.05
CA TYR A 14 -3.57 1.85 18.24
C TYR A 14 -4.35 2.97 18.92
N THR A 15 -4.48 2.91 20.25
CA THR A 15 -5.07 4.01 21.02
C THR A 15 -4.12 5.21 21.05
N LYS A 16 -4.60 6.36 21.55
CA LYS A 16 -3.74 7.55 21.76
C LYS A 16 -2.54 7.28 22.66
N GLN A 17 -2.64 6.31 23.56
CA GLN A 17 -1.52 5.88 24.42
C GLN A 17 -0.61 4.85 23.74
N ASP A 18 -1.09 4.17 22.70
CA ASP A 18 -0.37 3.10 22.00
C ASP A 18 0.19 3.53 20.63
N GLY A 19 0.16 4.84 20.31
CA GLY A 19 0.72 5.37 19.07
C GLY A 19 -0.30 5.83 18.01
N TYR A 20 -1.51 6.26 18.39
CA TYR A 20 -2.44 6.86 17.42
C TYR A 20 -1.83 8.06 16.69
N GLY A 21 -1.82 8.00 15.36
CA GLY A 21 -1.21 9.01 14.49
C GLY A 21 0.29 8.80 14.25
N GLU A 22 0.88 7.72 14.75
CA GLU A 22 2.23 7.31 14.40
C GLU A 22 2.25 6.62 13.03
N GLN A 23 3.37 6.79 12.34
CA GLN A 23 3.60 6.13 11.06
C GLN A 23 4.22 4.75 11.30
N TRP A 24 3.64 3.74 10.66
CA TRP A 24 4.10 2.36 10.72
C TRP A 24 4.55 1.90 9.35
N PHE A 25 5.54 1.01 9.35
CA PHE A 25 6.07 0.37 8.15
C PHE A 25 5.86 -1.13 8.28
N THR A 26 5.13 -1.73 7.34
CA THR A 26 4.88 -3.17 7.27
C THR A 26 5.51 -3.70 5.99
N GLU A 27 6.36 -4.72 6.10
CA GLU A 27 7.00 -5.35 4.95
C GLU A 27 6.46 -6.76 4.74
N ASP A 28 6.08 -7.05 3.49
CA ASP A 28 5.78 -8.42 3.04
C ASP A 28 5.74 -8.46 1.50
N ARG A 29 5.09 -9.46 0.92
CA ARG A 29 5.12 -9.79 -0.50
C ARG A 29 3.90 -9.25 -1.24
N ILE A 30 4.17 -8.73 -2.43
CA ILE A 30 3.18 -8.62 -3.50
C ILE A 30 2.94 -10.03 -4.04
N LEU A 31 1.67 -10.42 -4.08
CA LEU A 31 1.23 -11.73 -4.54
C LEU A 31 0.90 -11.72 -6.03
N LEU A 32 0.14 -10.70 -6.43
CA LEU A 32 -0.40 -10.55 -7.78
C LEU A 32 -0.49 -9.07 -8.13
N ALA A 33 -0.22 -8.75 -9.39
CA ALA A 33 -0.53 -7.46 -9.97
C ALA A 33 -1.32 -7.69 -11.27
N SER A 34 -2.50 -7.07 -11.37
CA SER A 34 -3.25 -6.91 -12.63
C SER A 34 -2.96 -5.52 -13.20
N ASP A 35 -3.64 -5.14 -14.28
CA ASP A 35 -3.42 -3.83 -14.90
C ASP A 35 -3.79 -2.67 -13.97
N LEU A 36 -4.85 -2.82 -13.18
CA LEU A 36 -5.39 -1.75 -12.32
C LEU A 36 -5.20 -2.00 -10.83
N GLN A 37 -4.96 -3.24 -10.42
CA GLN A 37 -4.90 -3.62 -9.01
C GLN A 37 -3.60 -4.32 -8.66
N ILE A 38 -3.13 -4.08 -7.44
CA ILE A 38 -2.01 -4.80 -6.84
C ILE A 38 -2.49 -5.44 -5.55
N TYR A 39 -2.15 -6.72 -5.35
CA TYR A 39 -2.56 -7.51 -4.21
C TYR A 39 -1.34 -7.94 -3.40
N TYR A 40 -1.44 -7.85 -2.08
CA TYR A 40 -0.33 -8.10 -1.18
C TYR A 40 -0.84 -8.68 0.15
N GLN A 41 0.05 -9.41 0.81
CA GLN A 41 -0.23 -10.04 2.10
C GLN A 41 0.50 -9.26 3.17
N MET A 42 -0.08 -8.17 3.66
CA MET A 42 0.50 -7.39 4.76
C MET A 42 -0.56 -7.22 5.82
N ASP A 43 -0.20 -7.33 7.11
CA ASP A 43 -1.15 -7.01 8.16
C ASP A 43 -1.49 -5.52 8.09
N THR A 44 -2.78 -5.23 7.90
CA THR A 44 -3.32 -3.87 7.89
C THR A 44 -4.50 -3.78 8.85
N SER A 45 -4.70 -2.59 9.40
CA SER A 45 -5.95 -2.18 10.01
C SER A 45 -6.50 -0.96 9.30
N GLY A 46 -7.75 -0.60 9.61
CA GLY A 46 -8.30 0.70 9.26
C GLY A 46 -7.30 1.83 9.54
N GLY A 47 -7.32 2.86 8.70
CA GLY A 47 -6.34 3.95 8.73
C GLY A 47 -5.18 3.80 7.74
N ASN A 48 -4.95 2.61 7.16
CA ASN A 48 -3.96 2.47 6.09
C ASN A 48 -4.48 2.87 4.71
N SER A 49 -5.78 3.17 4.53
CA SER A 49 -6.32 3.70 3.28
C SER A 49 -5.53 4.90 2.75
N GLY A 50 -5.08 4.83 1.50
CA GLY A 50 -4.26 5.85 0.85
C GLY A 50 -2.76 5.69 1.06
N SER A 51 -2.32 4.72 1.88
CA SER A 51 -0.90 4.50 2.17
C SER A 51 -0.14 3.99 0.93
N PRO A 52 1.07 4.49 0.67
CA PRO A 52 1.91 4.01 -0.42
C PRO A 52 2.42 2.60 -0.16
N LEU A 53 2.36 1.78 -1.20
CA LEU A 53 3.08 0.51 -1.31
C LEU A 53 4.39 0.77 -2.06
N ILE A 54 5.51 0.57 -1.38
CA ILE A 54 6.85 0.98 -1.80
C ILE A 54 7.68 -0.27 -2.13
N ARG A 55 8.40 -0.24 -3.25
CA ARG A 55 9.38 -1.26 -3.60
C ARG A 55 10.76 -0.66 -3.74
N TYR A 56 11.75 -1.41 -3.29
CA TYR A 56 13.15 -1.16 -3.63
C TYR A 56 13.51 -1.97 -4.88
N ILE A 57 13.95 -1.28 -5.95
CA ILE A 57 14.45 -1.92 -7.18
C ILE A 57 15.92 -1.51 -7.37
N ASP A 58 16.13 -0.23 -7.62
CA ASP A 58 17.40 0.51 -7.61
C ASP A 58 17.30 1.79 -6.76
N ASP A 59 16.07 2.30 -6.59
CA ASP A 59 15.63 3.30 -5.61
C ASP A 59 14.28 2.87 -5.00
N PHE A 60 13.71 3.71 -4.12
CA PHE A 60 12.38 3.52 -3.55
C PHE A 60 11.30 4.08 -4.47
N TYR A 61 10.47 3.18 -5.02
CA TYR A 61 9.35 3.53 -5.89
C TYR A 61 8.03 3.19 -5.24
N VAL A 62 7.06 4.11 -5.32
CA VAL A 62 5.67 3.79 -5.01
C VAL A 62 5.10 3.03 -6.21
N VAL A 63 4.62 1.81 -5.97
CA VAL A 63 4.07 0.92 -7.01
C VAL A 63 2.56 0.72 -6.87
N GLY A 64 1.99 1.18 -5.77
CA GLY A 64 0.55 1.14 -5.57
C GLY A 64 0.11 1.99 -4.39
N ILE A 65 -1.20 2.22 -4.30
CA ILE A 65 -1.86 2.97 -3.24
C ILE A 65 -2.90 2.06 -2.59
N ASN A 66 -2.75 1.79 -1.29
CA ASN A 66 -3.70 0.95 -0.57
C ASN A 66 -5.10 1.55 -0.61
N SER A 67 -6.10 0.73 -0.92
CA SER A 67 -7.50 1.16 -1.00
C SER A 67 -8.50 0.13 -0.50
N ARG A 68 -8.04 -1.10 -0.22
CA ARG A 68 -8.88 -2.19 0.28
C ARG A 68 -8.09 -3.04 1.26
N GLU A 69 -8.62 -3.12 2.46
CA GLU A 69 -8.05 -3.87 3.56
C GLU A 69 -8.97 -5.04 3.93
N TYR A 70 -8.36 -6.17 4.28
CA TYR A 70 -9.01 -7.27 4.98
C TYR A 70 -8.38 -7.42 6.37
N PRO A 71 -9.17 -7.80 7.38
CA PRO A 71 -8.66 -8.00 8.73
C PRO A 71 -7.64 -9.14 8.80
N SER A 72 -6.68 -9.02 9.71
CA SER A 72 -5.65 -10.06 9.95
C SER A 72 -6.29 -11.43 10.21
N GLY A 73 -5.77 -12.47 9.55
CA GLY A 73 -6.29 -13.84 9.61
C GLY A 73 -7.37 -14.19 8.58
N ASP A 74 -7.84 -13.22 7.76
CA ASP A 74 -8.65 -13.51 6.58
C ASP A 74 -7.75 -14.05 5.45
N PRO A 75 -8.12 -15.15 4.76
CA PRO A 75 -7.39 -15.62 3.58
C PRO A 75 -7.42 -14.64 2.39
N SER A 76 -8.22 -13.59 2.47
CA SER A 76 -8.33 -12.53 1.46
C SER A 76 -7.15 -11.55 1.53
N PHE A 77 -6.62 -11.22 0.35
CA PHE A 77 -5.45 -10.34 0.24
C PHE A 77 -5.83 -8.86 0.24
N ASN A 78 -5.00 -8.02 0.88
CA ASN A 78 -5.12 -6.58 0.73
C ASN A 78 -4.90 -6.18 -0.72
N ALA A 79 -5.51 -5.05 -1.09
CA ALA A 79 -5.40 -4.55 -2.45
C ALA A 79 -5.26 -3.04 -2.49
N GLY A 80 -4.61 -2.58 -3.55
CA GLY A 80 -4.46 -1.18 -3.86
C GLY A 80 -4.64 -0.92 -5.34
N ALA A 81 -4.79 0.36 -5.69
CA ALA A 81 -4.65 0.80 -7.06
C ALA A 81 -3.19 0.68 -7.48
N ARG A 82 -2.91 -0.05 -8.57
CA ARG A 82 -1.56 -0.20 -9.10
C ARG A 82 -1.16 1.06 -9.84
N ILE A 83 0.03 1.60 -9.57
CA ILE A 83 0.59 2.69 -10.37
C ILE A 83 1.16 2.07 -11.66
N ASN A 84 0.30 2.04 -12.68
CA ASN A 84 0.68 1.72 -14.06
C ASN A 84 0.99 3.01 -14.83
N GLU A 85 1.31 2.89 -16.12
CA GLU A 85 1.66 4.05 -16.97
C GLU A 85 0.53 5.08 -17.04
N ASP A 86 -0.73 4.65 -17.23
CA ASP A 86 -1.88 5.55 -17.30
C ASP A 86 -2.10 6.32 -15.99
N PHE A 87 -2.01 5.63 -14.85
CA PHE A 87 -2.14 6.26 -13.54
C PHE A 87 -0.96 7.22 -13.28
N TYR A 88 0.27 6.81 -13.60
CA TYR A 88 1.41 7.70 -13.49
C TYR A 88 1.24 8.98 -14.33
N ASN A 89 0.81 8.84 -15.59
CA ASN A 89 0.57 9.97 -16.49
C ASN A 89 -0.54 10.88 -15.96
N MET A 90 -1.59 10.31 -15.37
CA MET A 90 -2.64 11.08 -14.69
C MET A 90 -2.08 11.89 -13.51
N ILE A 91 -1.28 11.27 -12.62
CA ILE A 91 -0.64 11.97 -11.50
C ILE A 91 0.27 13.10 -12.01
N ALA A 92 1.09 12.82 -13.02
CA ALA A 92 2.01 13.80 -13.61
C ALA A 92 1.26 15.02 -14.17
N TYR A 93 0.15 14.79 -14.88
CA TYR A 93 -0.70 15.85 -15.41
C TYR A 93 -1.25 16.77 -14.31
N TYR A 94 -1.77 16.20 -13.22
CA TYR A 94 -2.33 16.98 -12.12
C TYR A 94 -1.27 17.68 -11.26
N LYS A 95 -0.06 17.13 -11.16
CA LYS A 95 1.04 17.75 -10.40
C LYS A 95 1.54 19.06 -11.03
N THR A 96 1.42 19.20 -12.34
CA THR A 96 1.90 20.38 -13.10
C THR A 96 0.82 21.42 -13.36
N LYS A 97 -0.39 21.21 -12.84
CA LYS A 97 -1.46 22.22 -12.84
C LYS A 97 -1.44 23.01 -11.55
#